data_AF-A0A916EGF6-F1
#
_entry.id   AF-A0A916EGF6-F1
#
_cell.length_a   1.000
_cell.length_b   1.000
_cell.length_c   1.000
_cell.angle_alpha   90.00
_cell.angle_beta   90.00
_cell.angle_gamma   90.00
#
_symmetry.space_group_name_H-M   'P 1'
#
loop_
_entity.id
_entity.type
_entity.pdbx_description
1 polymer ?
#
loop_
_entity_poly.entity_id
_entity_poly.type
_entity_poly.pdbx_seq_one_letter_code
_entity_poly.pdbx_strand_id
1 'polypeptide(L)'
;MPFECVYGTETTEEYRPTYMQTQANAEPISKSILIGGKIHDYINCEDCRKRRCVYSDKSLNNEEQEDYQQALELYSYSCGAPIFPDDHYLSEVVFVRTRISCDLPIEILYYSSRKSGNYPICYYCEESESLIAPSQSLKERFKQIYPLYEGCQGNEKEFYTKGEIKTNGCASKYRKT
;
A
#
# COMPACT_ATOMS: atom_id res chain seq x y z
N MET A 1 -4.59 -8.03 -41.83
CA MET A 1 -3.13 -7.89 -42.05
C MET A 1 -2.46 -8.04 -40.69
N PRO A 2 -1.67 -9.11 -40.47
CA PRO A 2 -0.86 -9.29 -39.26
C PRO A 2 0.09 -8.09 -39.04
N PHE A 3 0.45 -7.79 -37.79
CA PHE A 3 1.37 -6.68 -37.44
C PHE A 3 2.69 -6.76 -38.21
N GLU A 4 3.25 -7.96 -38.33
CA GLU A 4 4.46 -8.25 -39.10
C GLU A 4 4.31 -7.88 -40.59
N CYS A 5 3.14 -8.08 -41.20
CA CYS A 5 2.89 -7.67 -42.59
C CYS A 5 2.78 -6.15 -42.77
N VAL A 6 2.60 -5.39 -41.69
CA VAL A 6 2.49 -3.91 -41.73
C VAL A 6 3.81 -3.26 -41.36
N TYR A 7 4.56 -3.82 -40.42
CA TYR A 7 5.75 -3.19 -39.82
C TYR A 7 7.06 -3.97 -40.04
N GLY A 8 7.02 -5.19 -40.58
CA GLY A 8 8.21 -5.95 -40.99
C GLY A 8 9.07 -6.49 -39.83
N THR A 9 8.56 -6.44 -38.60
CA THR A 9 9.26 -6.93 -37.40
C THR A 9 8.33 -7.76 -36.53
N GLU A 10 8.87 -8.82 -35.93
CA GLU A 10 8.18 -9.58 -34.90
C GLU A 10 8.09 -8.75 -33.61
N THR A 11 6.91 -8.71 -33.00
CA THR A 11 6.71 -8.08 -31.69
C THR A 11 7.04 -9.08 -30.58
N THR A 12 7.98 -8.72 -29.71
CA THR A 12 8.25 -9.45 -28.46
C THR A 12 7.66 -8.69 -27.26
N GLU A 13 7.47 -9.37 -26.12
CA GLU A 13 6.96 -8.74 -24.88
C GLU A 13 7.85 -7.60 -24.35
N GLU A 14 9.09 -7.52 -24.83
CA GLU A 14 10.07 -6.45 -24.56
C GLU A 14 9.56 -5.09 -25.05
N TYR A 15 8.78 -5.08 -26.14
CA TYR A 15 8.17 -3.88 -26.72
C TYR A 15 6.84 -3.49 -26.07
N ARG A 16 6.58 -4.02 -24.86
CA ARG A 16 5.37 -3.74 -24.08
C ARG A 16 5.75 -2.98 -22.80
N PRO A 17 5.96 -1.64 -22.87
CA PRO A 17 6.49 -0.85 -21.75
C PRO A 17 5.70 -1.04 -20.45
N THR A 18 4.37 -1.11 -20.54
CA THR A 18 3.51 -1.33 -19.38
C THR A 18 3.76 -2.68 -18.71
N TYR A 19 4.06 -3.74 -19.48
CA TYR A 19 4.35 -5.06 -18.94
C TYR A 19 5.72 -5.10 -18.27
N MET A 20 6.74 -4.53 -18.93
CA MET A 20 8.09 -4.38 -18.37
C MET A 20 8.07 -3.57 -17.06
N GLN A 21 7.35 -2.43 -17.05
CA GLN A 21 7.19 -1.62 -15.86
C GLN A 21 6.41 -2.35 -14.75
N THR A 22 5.42 -3.17 -15.12
CA THR A 22 4.68 -3.99 -14.14
C THR A 22 5.60 -5.03 -13.48
N GLN A 23 6.48 -5.67 -14.25
CA GLN A 23 7.43 -6.63 -13.72
C GLN A 23 8.48 -5.96 -12.82
N ALA A 24 9.04 -4.83 -13.26
CA ALA A 24 10.04 -4.10 -12.48
C ALA A 24 9.51 -3.63 -11.11
N ASN A 25 8.21 -3.30 -11.03
CA ASN A 25 7.56 -2.85 -9.80
C ASN A 25 6.85 -3.98 -9.03
N ALA A 26 6.97 -5.23 -9.47
CA ALA A 26 6.36 -6.34 -8.77
C ALA A 26 7.09 -6.60 -7.44
N GLU A 27 6.30 -6.80 -6.39
CA GLU A 27 6.81 -7.34 -5.13
C GLU A 27 7.28 -8.78 -5.37
N PRO A 28 8.42 -9.20 -4.79
CA PRO A 28 8.83 -10.60 -4.80
C PRO A 28 7.82 -11.52 -4.09
N ILE A 29 7.12 -10.96 -3.10
CA ILE A 29 6.13 -11.68 -2.29
C ILE A 29 4.81 -11.84 -3.06
N SER A 30 4.18 -13.00 -2.92
CA SER A 30 2.88 -13.27 -3.54
C SER A 30 1.81 -12.27 -3.12
N LYS A 31 1.01 -11.80 -4.08
CA LYS A 31 -0.14 -10.92 -3.84
C LYS A 31 -1.19 -11.54 -2.91
N SER A 32 -1.23 -12.87 -2.78
CA SER A 32 -2.14 -13.56 -1.84
C SER A 32 -1.78 -13.30 -0.38
N ILE A 33 -0.52 -12.96 -0.08
CA ILE A 33 -0.03 -12.64 1.26
C ILE A 33 -0.23 -11.15 1.57
N LEU A 34 -0.10 -10.28 0.57
CA LEU A 34 -0.23 -8.81 0.72
C LEU A 34 -1.71 -8.36 0.80
N ILE A 35 -2.44 -8.88 1.79
CA ILE A 35 -3.84 -8.56 2.07
C ILE A 35 -4.04 -8.25 3.55
N GLY A 36 -5.06 -7.45 3.88
CA GLY A 36 -5.28 -6.96 5.25
C GLY A 36 -5.49 -8.07 6.29
N GLY A 37 -6.06 -9.21 5.90
CA GLY A 37 -6.26 -10.36 6.79
C GLY A 37 -4.99 -11.16 7.10
N LYS A 38 -3.88 -10.86 6.42
CA LYS A 38 -2.57 -11.49 6.60
C LYS A 38 -1.56 -10.55 7.26
N ILE A 39 -1.99 -9.34 7.63
CA ILE A 39 -1.18 -8.44 8.44
C ILE A 39 -1.02 -9.07 9.82
N HIS A 40 0.20 -9.52 10.11
CA HIS A 40 0.59 -10.06 11.39
C HIS A 40 0.88 -8.91 12.37
N ASP A 41 1.73 -7.97 11.97
CA ASP A 41 2.13 -6.87 12.83
C ASP A 41 2.49 -5.59 12.06
N TYR A 42 3.04 -4.61 12.77
CA TYR A 42 3.60 -3.41 12.19
C TYR A 42 5.03 -3.15 12.68
N ILE A 43 5.84 -2.59 11.79
CA ILE A 43 7.23 -2.20 12.08
C ILE A 43 7.45 -0.75 11.66
N ASN A 44 8.20 0.01 12.44
CA ASN A 44 8.50 1.42 12.12
C ASN A 44 9.84 1.51 11.39
N CYS A 45 9.86 2.25 10.29
CA CYS A 45 11.10 2.58 9.60
C CYS A 45 11.98 3.50 10.48
N GLU A 46 13.26 3.19 10.64
CA GLU A 46 14.19 4.02 11.40
C GLU A 46 14.37 5.41 10.76
N ASP A 47 14.45 5.46 9.42
CA ASP A 47 14.73 6.68 8.66
C ASP A 47 13.55 7.66 8.63
N CYS A 48 12.34 7.16 8.36
CA CYS A 48 11.17 8.02 8.14
C CYS A 48 10.09 7.89 9.21
N ARG A 49 10.28 6.99 10.18
CA ARG A 49 9.37 6.70 11.30
C ARG A 49 7.98 6.20 10.91
N LYS A 50 7.66 6.13 9.62
CA LYS A 50 6.42 5.56 9.12
C LYS A 50 6.34 4.08 9.44
N ARG A 51 5.17 3.69 9.93
CA ARG A 51 4.75 2.32 10.15
C ARG A 51 4.48 1.59 8.85
N ARG A 52 5.04 0.38 8.74
CA ARG A 52 4.91 -0.55 7.62
C ARG A 52 4.24 -1.83 8.07
N CYS A 53 3.45 -2.43 7.19
CA CYS A 53 2.72 -3.66 7.45
C CYS A 53 3.67 -4.85 7.38
N VAL A 54 3.63 -5.67 8.42
CA VAL A 54 4.30 -6.97 8.49
C VAL A 54 3.25 -8.03 8.24
N TYR A 55 3.53 -8.94 7.31
CA TYR A 55 2.60 -9.97 6.85
C TYR A 55 3.12 -11.36 7.24
N SER A 56 2.19 -12.29 7.46
CA SER A 56 2.49 -13.73 7.56
C SER A 56 1.32 -14.53 7.02
N ASP A 57 1.61 -15.64 6.34
CA ASP A 57 0.55 -16.50 5.81
C ASP A 57 -0.15 -17.31 6.92
N LYS A 58 0.57 -17.61 7.99
CA LYS A 58 0.10 -18.36 9.17
C LYS A 58 0.26 -17.52 10.44
N SER A 59 -0.48 -17.88 11.48
CA SER A 59 -0.16 -17.38 12.82
C SER A 59 1.21 -17.92 13.23
N LEU A 60 2.04 -17.05 13.83
CA LEU A 60 3.30 -17.48 14.42
C LEU A 60 3.03 -18.33 15.65
N ASN A 61 3.82 -19.40 15.82
CA ASN A 61 3.86 -20.13 17.08
C ASN A 61 4.66 -19.35 18.14
N ASN A 62 4.71 -19.85 19.38
CA ASN A 62 5.36 -19.11 20.48
C ASN A 62 6.86 -18.88 20.24
N GLU A 63 7.58 -19.87 19.72
CA GLU A 63 9.01 -19.78 19.42
C GLU A 63 9.25 -18.79 18.26
N GLU A 64 8.48 -18.91 17.17
CA GLU A 64 8.53 -17.95 16.04
C GLU A 64 8.21 -16.52 16.50
N GLN A 65 7.30 -16.36 17.46
CA GLN A 65 6.93 -15.06 18.02
C GLN A 65 8.06 -14.48 18.88
N GLU A 66 8.71 -15.30 19.71
CA GLU A 66 9.85 -14.89 20.53
C GLU A 66 11.04 -14.48 19.65
N ASP A 67 11.38 -15.29 18.65
CA ASP A 67 12.45 -15.00 17.69
C ASP A 67 12.15 -13.75 16.85
N TYR A 68 10.88 -13.56 16.44
CA TYR A 68 10.46 -12.34 15.74
C TYR A 68 10.69 -11.10 16.61
N GLN A 69 10.30 -11.13 17.89
CA GLN A 69 10.51 -9.99 18.79
C GLN A 69 12.01 -9.73 19.02
N GLN A 70 12.81 -10.78 19.21
CA GLN A 70 14.26 -10.63 19.34
C GLN A 70 14.88 -9.99 18.09
N ALA A 71 14.42 -10.37 16.90
CA ALA A 71 14.89 -9.79 15.65
C ALA A 71 14.54 -8.29 15.54
N LEU A 72 13.35 -7.87 15.99
CA LEU A 72 12.96 -6.45 16.02
C LEU A 72 13.81 -5.60 16.96
N GLU A 73 14.34 -6.20 18.03
CA GLU A 73 15.26 -5.52 18.95
C GLU A 73 16.70 -5.48 18.42
N LEU A 74 17.10 -6.51 17.68
CA LEU A 74 18.47 -6.67 17.18
C LEU A 74 18.73 -5.88 15.89
N TYR A 75 17.76 -5.86 14.99
CA TYR A 75 17.91 -5.26 13.66
C TYR A 75 17.13 -3.96 13.57
N SER A 76 17.75 -2.96 12.96
CA SER A 76 17.01 -1.77 12.56
C SER A 76 16.40 -1.96 11.17
N TYR A 77 15.18 -1.47 11.00
CA TYR A 77 14.41 -1.62 9.77
C TYR A 77 14.33 -0.30 9.01
N SER A 78 14.61 -0.36 7.70
CA SER A 78 14.40 0.74 6.76
C SER A 78 13.45 0.32 5.64
N CYS A 79 12.69 1.29 5.10
CA CYS A 79 11.74 1.03 4.02
C CYS A 79 12.44 0.39 2.81
N GLY A 80 11.89 -0.72 2.32
CA GLY A 80 12.40 -1.42 1.15
C GLY A 80 13.40 -2.54 1.48
N ALA A 81 13.90 -2.60 2.71
CA ALA A 81 14.72 -3.71 3.17
C ALA A 81 13.86 -4.87 3.71
N PRO A 82 14.34 -6.13 3.64
CA PRO A 82 13.76 -7.21 4.44
C PRO A 82 13.98 -6.97 5.93
N ILE A 83 13.14 -7.57 6.79
CA ILE A 83 13.32 -7.50 8.26
C ILE A 83 14.56 -8.31 8.69
N PHE A 84 14.73 -9.47 8.08
CA PHE A 84 15.77 -10.43 8.46
C PHE A 84 16.84 -10.53 7.38
N PRO A 85 18.06 -10.95 7.76
CA PRO A 85 19.03 -11.51 6.83
C PRO A 85 18.45 -12.69 6.03
N ASP A 86 18.97 -12.91 4.82
CA ASP A 86 18.45 -13.93 3.89
C ASP A 86 18.51 -15.36 4.46
N ASP A 87 19.46 -15.65 5.37
CA ASP A 87 19.67 -16.97 5.98
C ASP A 87 18.83 -17.20 7.24
N HIS A 88 18.09 -16.20 7.71
CA HIS A 88 17.22 -16.37 8.88
C HIS A 88 15.95 -17.14 8.49
N TYR A 89 15.61 -18.19 9.24
CA TYR A 89 14.47 -19.07 8.91
C TYR A 89 13.10 -18.36 8.87
N LEU A 90 12.96 -17.18 9.50
CA LEU A 90 11.73 -16.38 9.49
C LEU A 90 11.57 -15.55 8.22
N SER A 91 12.61 -15.45 7.38
CA SER A 91 12.56 -14.75 6.09
C SER A 91 11.53 -15.35 5.13
N GLU A 92 11.21 -16.64 5.29
CA GLU A 92 10.18 -17.36 4.53
C GLU A 92 8.81 -17.40 5.22
N VAL A 93 8.68 -16.82 6.41
CA VAL A 93 7.44 -16.86 7.22
C VAL A 93 6.85 -15.46 7.38
N VAL A 94 7.70 -14.48 7.65
CA VAL A 94 7.33 -13.11 7.99
C VAL A 94 7.87 -12.16 6.93
N PHE A 95 6.98 -11.33 6.39
CA PHE A 95 7.25 -10.56 5.19
C PHE A 95 6.94 -9.08 5.38
N VAL A 96 7.70 -8.23 4.69
CA VAL A 96 7.42 -6.81 4.49
C VAL A 96 7.52 -6.49 3.01
N ARG A 97 6.85 -5.43 2.58
CA ARG A 97 7.01 -4.94 1.21
C ARG A 97 8.42 -4.40 1.01
N THR A 98 9.08 -4.83 -0.06
CA THR A 98 10.44 -4.37 -0.40
C THR A 98 10.42 -3.40 -1.58
N ARG A 99 9.34 -3.35 -2.36
CA ARG A 99 9.08 -2.27 -3.34
C ARG A 99 8.39 -1.07 -2.68
N ILE A 100 8.96 -0.58 -1.58
CA ILE A 100 8.49 0.59 -0.85
C ILE A 100 9.65 1.51 -0.46
N SER A 101 9.42 2.82 -0.40
CA SER A 101 10.42 3.80 0.02
C SER A 101 9.87 4.72 1.12
N CYS A 102 10.75 5.49 1.74
CA CYS A 102 10.39 6.46 2.77
C CYS A 102 9.44 7.58 2.27
N ASP A 103 9.44 7.86 0.98
CA ASP A 103 8.59 8.89 0.35
C ASP A 103 7.16 8.40 0.13
N LEU A 104 6.94 7.07 0.15
CA LEU A 104 5.62 6.51 -0.02
C LEU A 104 4.79 6.64 1.25
N PRO A 105 3.47 6.93 1.10
CA PRO A 105 2.55 7.07 2.22
C PRO A 105 2.36 5.77 2.98
N ILE A 106 1.61 5.83 4.07
CA ILE A 106 1.19 4.66 4.84
C ILE A 106 0.42 3.69 3.93
N GLU A 107 0.67 2.40 4.10
CA GLU A 107 0.03 1.38 3.29
C GLU A 107 -1.49 1.41 3.49
N ILE A 108 -2.22 1.40 2.39
CA ILE A 108 -3.69 1.45 2.41
C ILE A 108 -4.29 0.30 3.21
N LEU A 109 -3.61 -0.84 3.25
CA LEU A 109 -4.07 -2.01 3.98
C LEU A 109 -4.10 -1.77 5.49
N TYR A 110 -3.30 -0.85 6.04
CA TYR A 110 -3.39 -0.41 7.43
C TYR A 110 -4.82 0.05 7.78
N TYR A 111 -5.43 0.87 6.92
CA TYR A 111 -6.75 1.46 7.14
C TYR A 111 -7.90 0.48 6.95
N SER A 112 -7.70 -0.55 6.12
CA SER A 112 -8.71 -1.61 5.91
C SER A 112 -8.53 -2.80 6.85
N SER A 113 -7.38 -2.89 7.51
CA SER A 113 -7.04 -3.93 8.47
C SER A 113 -7.89 -3.81 9.72
N ARG A 114 -8.33 -4.96 10.24
CA ARG A 114 -9.04 -5.07 11.52
C ARG A 114 -8.10 -5.41 12.68
N LYS A 115 -6.79 -5.23 12.52
CA LYS A 115 -5.82 -5.50 13.58
C LYS A 115 -6.12 -4.62 14.79
N SER A 116 -6.14 -5.24 15.97
CA SER A 116 -6.39 -4.56 17.24
C SER A 116 -5.36 -3.46 17.48
N GLY A 117 -5.81 -2.31 17.97
CA GLY A 117 -4.94 -1.16 18.21
C GLY A 117 -4.72 -0.27 16.99
N ASN A 118 -5.34 -0.55 15.85
CA ASN A 118 -5.41 0.43 14.76
C ASN A 118 -6.21 1.66 15.19
N TYR A 119 -5.69 2.84 14.89
CA TYR A 119 -6.33 4.14 15.11
C TYR A 119 -6.15 5.02 13.87
N PRO A 120 -6.96 6.07 13.68
CA PRO A 120 -6.79 6.93 12.52
C PRO A 120 -5.45 7.68 12.59
N ILE A 121 -4.66 7.54 11.53
CA ILE A 121 -3.38 8.23 11.34
C ILE A 121 -3.35 8.88 9.96
N CYS A 122 -2.62 9.99 9.82
CA CYS A 122 -2.43 10.68 8.56
C CYS A 122 -1.83 9.75 7.51
N TYR A 123 -2.43 9.76 6.32
CA TYR A 123 -2.00 8.95 5.18
C TYR A 123 -0.53 9.17 4.80
N TYR A 124 -0.03 10.38 4.96
CA TYR A 124 1.31 10.74 4.50
C TYR A 124 2.39 10.62 5.57
N CYS A 125 2.07 10.83 6.84
CA CYS A 125 3.08 11.02 7.89
C CYS A 125 2.80 10.30 9.21
N GLU A 126 1.75 9.47 9.29
CA GLU A 126 1.36 8.73 10.51
C GLU A 126 0.86 9.58 11.69
N GLU A 127 0.89 10.91 11.61
CA GLU A 127 0.37 11.77 12.68
C GLU A 127 -1.11 11.46 12.99
N SER A 128 -1.44 11.28 14.27
CA SER A 128 -2.80 10.94 14.72
C SER A 128 -3.56 12.13 15.31
N GLU A 129 -2.83 13.17 15.70
CA GLU A 129 -3.43 14.37 16.27
C GLU A 129 -3.75 15.40 15.18
N SER A 130 -4.67 16.33 15.47
CA SER A 130 -5.07 17.41 14.57
C SER A 130 -5.40 16.95 13.14
N LEU A 131 -6.09 15.81 13.04
CA LEU A 131 -6.60 15.31 11.77
C LEU A 131 -7.75 16.19 11.28
N ILE A 132 -7.71 16.51 9.99
CA ILE A 132 -8.66 17.40 9.35
C ILE A 132 -9.91 16.61 8.99
N ALA A 133 -11.07 17.19 9.29
CA ALA A 133 -12.33 16.63 8.84
C ALA A 133 -12.51 16.86 7.32
N PRO A 134 -12.77 15.81 6.52
CA PRO A 134 -13.01 16.00 5.10
C PRO A 134 -14.32 16.74 4.85
N SER A 135 -14.34 17.56 3.79
CA SER A 135 -15.53 18.34 3.40
C SER A 135 -16.68 17.42 2.96
N GLN A 136 -17.90 17.94 3.04
CA GLN A 136 -19.10 17.20 2.67
C GLN A 136 -19.08 16.77 1.18
N SER A 137 -18.59 17.64 0.30
CA SER A 137 -18.45 17.35 -1.13
C SER A 137 -17.50 16.18 -1.41
N LEU A 138 -16.42 16.04 -0.64
CA LEU A 138 -15.51 14.88 -0.76
C LEU A 138 -16.21 13.59 -0.34
N LYS A 139 -16.96 13.62 0.78
CA LYS A 139 -17.69 12.45 1.30
C LYS A 139 -18.76 11.95 0.33
N GLU A 140 -19.40 12.87 -0.38
CA GLU A 140 -20.42 12.53 -1.39
C GLU A 140 -19.81 11.98 -2.68
N ARG A 141 -18.57 12.38 -2.99
CA ARG A 141 -17.89 12.01 -4.24
C ARG A 141 -17.06 10.73 -4.12
N PHE A 142 -16.55 10.38 -2.95
CA PHE A 142 -15.61 9.26 -2.80
C PHE A 142 -16.04 8.28 -1.72
N LYS A 143 -15.92 6.97 -2.02
CA LYS A 143 -16.21 5.89 -1.07
C LYS A 143 -15.22 5.82 0.09
N GLN A 144 -13.96 6.17 -0.17
CA GLN A 144 -12.88 6.14 0.80
C GLN A 144 -12.10 7.43 0.75
N ILE A 145 -11.90 8.03 1.91
CA ILE A 145 -11.10 9.24 2.13
C ILE A 145 -10.15 8.89 3.27
N TYR A 146 -8.84 9.02 3.02
CA TYR A 146 -7.83 8.68 4.01
C TYR A 146 -7.52 9.89 4.88
N PRO A 147 -7.23 9.72 6.18
CA PRO A 147 -7.01 10.85 7.08
C PRO A 147 -5.85 11.74 6.63
N LEU A 148 -5.99 13.04 6.84
CA LEU A 148 -4.99 14.05 6.53
C LEU A 148 -4.72 14.88 7.79
N TYR A 149 -3.44 15.06 8.11
CA TYR A 149 -2.98 15.95 9.18
C TYR A 149 -2.80 17.38 8.67
N GLU A 150 -3.09 18.37 9.51
CA GLU A 150 -2.96 19.80 9.22
C GLU A 150 -1.59 20.19 8.66
N GLY A 151 -0.51 19.67 9.26
CA GLY A 151 0.85 19.95 8.76
C GLY A 151 1.12 19.37 7.36
N CYS A 152 0.47 18.26 6.99
CA CYS A 152 0.54 17.77 5.61
C CYS A 152 -0.24 18.66 4.65
N GLN A 153 -1.40 19.18 5.07
CA GLN A 153 -2.15 20.14 4.25
C GLN A 153 -1.37 21.43 4.00
N GLY A 154 -0.69 21.95 5.02
CA GLY A 154 0.21 23.11 4.89
C GLY A 154 1.37 22.88 3.93
N ASN A 155 1.79 21.62 3.74
CA ASN A 155 2.79 21.18 2.76
C ASN A 155 2.16 20.75 1.42
N GLU A 156 1.03 21.35 1.05
CA GLU A 156 0.34 21.14 -0.23
C GLU A 156 -0.13 19.70 -0.47
N LYS A 157 -0.30 18.89 0.58
CA LYS A 157 -0.95 17.58 0.46
C LYS A 157 -2.46 17.74 0.56
N GLU A 158 -3.18 17.07 -0.33
CA GLU A 158 -4.62 16.96 -0.29
C GLU A 158 -5.06 15.61 0.31
N PHE A 159 -6.36 15.47 0.58
CA PHE A 159 -6.92 14.17 0.95
C PHE A 159 -6.66 13.15 -0.15
N TYR A 160 -6.01 12.05 0.19
CA TYR A 160 -5.98 10.89 -0.70
C TYR A 160 -7.36 10.23 -0.69
N THR A 161 -7.89 9.89 -1.86
CA THR A 161 -9.24 9.36 -2.02
C THR A 161 -9.26 8.13 -2.94
N LYS A 162 -10.26 7.28 -2.74
CA LYS A 162 -10.51 6.09 -3.58
C LYS A 162 -11.99 5.86 -3.82
N GLY A 163 -12.27 5.25 -4.97
CA GLY A 163 -13.61 4.78 -5.33
C GLY A 163 -14.57 5.94 -5.57
N GLU A 164 -14.33 6.73 -6.62
CA GLU A 164 -15.24 7.80 -7.04
C GLU A 164 -16.66 7.24 -7.28
N ILE A 165 -17.65 7.88 -6.67
CA ILE A 165 -19.05 7.55 -6.77
C ILE A 165 -19.56 8.16 -8.07
N LYS A 166 -19.68 7.32 -9.09
CA LYS A 166 -20.36 7.72 -10.32
C LYS A 166 -21.84 7.86 -10.02
N THR A 167 -22.32 9.09 -9.86
CA THR A 167 -23.75 9.36 -9.95
C THR A 167 -24.14 9.17 -11.42
N ASN A 168 -25.08 8.26 -11.69
CA ASN A 168 -25.72 8.23 -12.99
C ASN A 168 -26.47 9.55 -13.12
N GLY A 169 -25.86 10.54 -13.78
CA GLY A 169 -26.57 11.71 -14.24
C GLY A 169 -27.78 11.22 -15.00
N CYS A 170 -28.96 11.63 -14.57
CA CYS A 170 -30.19 11.41 -15.29
C CYS A 170 -29.95 11.94 -16.71
N ALA A 171 -29.67 11.04 -17.65
CA ALA A 171 -29.57 11.39 -19.06
C ALA A 171 -30.93 11.95 -19.42
N SER A 172 -31.02 13.27 -19.50
CA SER A 172 -32.17 13.98 -20.01
C SER A 172 -32.43 13.41 -21.39
N LYS A 173 -33.42 12.52 -21.49
CA LYS A 173 -33.91 11.98 -22.75
C LYS A 173 -34.42 13.17 -23.54
N TYR A 174 -33.57 13.74 -24.38
CA TYR A 174 -33.96 14.74 -25.37
C TYR A 174 -34.91 14.02 -26.34
N ARG A 175 -36.21 14.13 -26.08
CA ARG A 175 -37.23 13.78 -27.07
C ARG A 175 -37.18 14.88 -28.12
N LYS A 176 -36.60 14.56 -29.28
CA LYS A 176 -36.81 15.33 -30.50
C LYS A 176 -38.30 15.23 -30.84
N THR A 177 -39.02 16.34 -30.70
CA THR A 177 -40.25 16.63 -31.42
C THR A 177 -39.92 17.06 -32.83
#